data_AF-A0A2M7PR69-F1
#
_entry.id   AF-A0A2M7PR69-F1
#
_cell.length_a   1.000
_cell.length_b   1.000
_cell.length_c   1.000
_cell.angle_alpha   90.00
_cell.angle_beta   90.00
_cell.angle_gamma   90.00
#
_symmetry.space_group_name_H-M   'P 1'
#
loop_
_entity.id
_entity.type
_entity.pdbx_description
1 polymer ?
#
loop_
_entity_poly.entity_id
_entity_poly.type
_entity_poly.pdbx_seq_one_letter_code
_entity_poly.pdbx_strand_id
1 'polypeptide(L)'
;RQIISSYVSEGNFNDAFTLANMLPSLYDLKGNDSIEHLYYIDMLSMHQTLYQQGRNTFQLDSAEKADISYIANNSKGIAGAQAKSILEAVYNEYCAVCPDVEGSAGYKSATTINPDVLGKIYGLDVQVKPNPANQWAEFYYTLPDKVTTGSITIRNTSGSIIEVIEVSGKQGQKLWDTRNIASGTYLYTINSAGYSKTGKVVVSK
;
A
#
# COMPACT_ATOMS: atom_id res chain seq x y z
N ARG A 1 -0.34 -2.74 -6.59
CA ARG A 1 -1.37 -3.18 -7.56
C ARG A 1 -1.98 -4.55 -7.20
N GLN A 2 -1.21 -5.59 -6.85
CA GLN A 2 -1.79 -6.88 -6.39
C GLN A 2 -2.73 -6.76 -5.17
N ILE A 3 -2.33 -5.97 -4.17
CA ILE A 3 -3.17 -5.71 -2.99
C ILE A 3 -4.50 -5.02 -3.38
N ILE A 4 -4.43 -4.05 -4.30
CA ILE A 4 -5.60 -3.36 -4.84
C ILE A 4 -6.54 -4.37 -5.53
N SER A 5 -5.99 -5.30 -6.32
CA SER A 5 -6.79 -6.36 -6.94
C SER A 5 -7.47 -7.28 -5.92
N SER A 6 -6.82 -7.59 -4.80
CA SER A 6 -7.45 -8.35 -3.70
C SER A 6 -8.69 -7.62 -3.17
N TYR A 7 -8.57 -6.32 -2.89
CA TYR A 7 -9.70 -5.52 -2.43
C TYR A 7 -10.84 -5.46 -3.43
N VAL A 8 -10.53 -5.34 -4.74
CA VAL A 8 -11.55 -5.39 -5.79
C VAL A 8 -12.27 -6.75 -5.80
N SER A 9 -11.54 -7.86 -5.67
CA SER A 9 -12.13 -9.21 -5.58
C SER A 9 -12.99 -9.42 -4.33
N GLU A 10 -12.67 -8.72 -3.24
CA GLU A 10 -13.46 -8.70 -1.99
C GLU A 10 -14.63 -7.72 -2.04
N GLY A 11 -14.81 -6.97 -3.14
CA GLY A 11 -15.83 -5.92 -3.27
C GLY A 11 -15.53 -4.65 -2.46
N ASN A 12 -14.32 -4.53 -1.91
CA ASN A 12 -13.87 -3.40 -1.11
C ASN A 12 -13.24 -2.31 -2.00
N PHE A 13 -14.08 -1.66 -2.82
CA PHE A 13 -13.61 -0.62 -3.72
C PHE A 13 -13.08 0.62 -3.00
N ASN A 14 -13.60 0.94 -1.81
CA ASN A 14 -13.11 2.06 -1.03
C ASN A 14 -11.61 1.95 -0.73
N ASP A 15 -11.19 0.82 -0.14
CA ASP A 15 -9.78 0.62 0.20
C ASP A 15 -8.90 0.44 -1.05
N ALA A 16 -9.47 -0.13 -2.13
CA ALA A 16 -8.82 -0.19 -3.43
C ALA A 16 -8.49 1.21 -3.98
N PHE A 17 -9.45 2.13 -3.97
CA PHE A 17 -9.26 3.51 -4.43
C PHE A 17 -8.36 4.32 -3.52
N THR A 18 -8.50 4.19 -2.20
CA THR A 18 -7.60 4.83 -1.25
C THR A 18 -6.15 4.45 -1.56
N LEU A 19 -5.86 3.15 -1.66
CA LEU A 19 -4.51 2.67 -1.97
C LEU A 19 -4.03 3.12 -3.35
N ALA A 20 -4.90 3.06 -4.37
CA ALA A 20 -4.56 3.50 -5.73
C ALA A 20 -4.18 4.98 -5.77
N ASN A 21 -4.98 5.86 -5.13
CA ASN A 21 -4.78 7.30 -5.12
C ASN A 21 -3.53 7.75 -4.36
N MET A 22 -2.96 6.92 -3.50
CA MET A 22 -1.70 7.22 -2.83
C MET A 22 -0.47 6.91 -3.70
N LEU A 23 -0.59 6.04 -4.72
CA LEU A 23 0.54 5.61 -5.53
C LEU A 23 1.31 6.77 -6.21
N PRO A 24 0.65 7.80 -6.77
CA PRO A 24 1.35 8.93 -7.38
C PRO A 24 2.31 9.63 -6.43
N SER A 25 1.87 9.89 -5.21
CA SER A 25 2.69 10.57 -4.18
C SER A 25 3.79 9.66 -3.65
N LEU A 26 3.48 8.37 -3.44
CA LEU A 26 4.44 7.41 -2.87
C LEU A 26 5.61 7.09 -3.80
N TYR A 27 5.37 7.12 -5.10
CA TYR A 27 6.36 6.76 -6.12
C TYR A 27 6.79 7.94 -6.98
N ASP A 28 6.37 9.16 -6.65
CA ASP A 28 6.68 10.39 -7.40
C ASP A 28 6.39 10.24 -8.92
N LEU A 29 5.21 9.69 -9.25
CA LEU A 29 4.84 9.37 -10.64
C LEU A 29 4.74 10.65 -11.47
N LYS A 30 5.45 10.69 -12.59
CA LYS A 30 5.54 11.86 -13.49
C LYS A 30 5.41 11.46 -14.95
N GLY A 31 5.05 12.44 -15.78
CA GLY A 31 4.93 12.25 -17.23
C GLY A 31 4.05 11.05 -17.59
N ASN A 32 4.59 10.13 -18.38
CA ASN A 32 3.87 8.94 -18.85
C ASN A 32 3.41 8.03 -17.70
N ASP A 33 4.16 7.93 -16.60
CA ASP A 33 3.76 7.06 -15.48
C ASP A 33 2.50 7.56 -14.78
N SER A 34 2.30 8.88 -14.76
CA SER A 34 1.07 9.50 -14.24
C SER A 34 -0.11 9.23 -15.16
N ILE A 35 0.09 9.31 -16.49
CA ILE A 35 -0.94 8.98 -17.49
C ILE A 35 -1.34 7.49 -17.37
N GLU A 36 -0.37 6.59 -17.28
CA GLU A 36 -0.63 5.16 -17.09
C GLU A 36 -1.33 4.85 -15.76
N HIS A 37 -1.09 5.68 -14.73
CA HIS A 37 -1.84 5.58 -13.49
C HIS A 37 -3.30 6.01 -13.65
N LEU A 38 -3.59 7.06 -14.43
CA LEU A 38 -4.97 7.47 -14.72
C LEU A 38 -5.73 6.37 -15.45
N TYR A 39 -5.16 5.74 -16.48
CA TYR A 39 -5.79 4.58 -17.13
C TYR A 39 -6.08 3.42 -16.18
N TYR A 40 -5.21 3.22 -15.18
CA TYR A 40 -5.46 2.22 -14.14
C TYR A 40 -6.63 2.60 -13.22
N ILE A 41 -6.76 3.88 -12.87
CA ILE A 41 -7.91 4.40 -12.11
C ILE A 41 -9.21 4.26 -12.91
N ASP A 42 -9.18 4.51 -14.22
CA ASP A 42 -10.34 4.34 -15.10
C ASP A 42 -10.81 2.86 -15.13
N MET A 43 -9.87 1.91 -15.25
CA MET A 43 -10.15 0.48 -15.15
C MET A 43 -10.77 0.10 -13.80
N LEU A 44 -10.25 0.63 -12.69
CA LEU A 44 -10.84 0.42 -11.36
C LEU A 44 -12.27 0.94 -11.28
N SER A 45 -12.51 2.13 -11.83
CA SER A 45 -13.82 2.78 -11.81
C SER A 45 -14.84 2.00 -12.62
N MET A 46 -14.45 1.48 -13.78
CA MET A 46 -15.27 0.56 -14.56
C MET A 46 -15.62 -0.70 -13.75
N HIS A 47 -14.64 -1.34 -13.10
CA HIS A 47 -14.91 -2.51 -12.25
C HIS A 47 -15.88 -2.20 -11.09
N GLN A 48 -15.76 -1.02 -10.48
CA GLN A 48 -16.70 -0.57 -9.44
C GLN A 48 -18.11 -0.42 -9.99
N THR A 49 -18.27 0.25 -11.13
CA THR A 49 -19.57 0.46 -11.78
C THR A 49 -20.26 -0.87 -12.08
N LEU A 50 -19.53 -1.81 -12.70
CA LEU A 50 -20.06 -3.13 -13.00
C LEU A 50 -20.49 -3.86 -11.72
N TYR A 51 -19.64 -3.86 -10.70
CA TYR A 51 -19.95 -4.49 -9.41
C TYR A 51 -21.20 -3.91 -8.75
N GLN A 52 -21.33 -2.58 -8.72
CA GLN A 52 -22.49 -1.89 -8.14
C GLN A 52 -23.79 -2.22 -8.87
N GLN A 53 -23.71 -2.53 -10.16
CA GLN A 53 -24.86 -2.93 -10.99
C GLN A 53 -25.08 -4.45 -11.02
N GLY A 54 -24.31 -5.23 -10.26
CA GLY A 54 -24.38 -6.70 -10.30
C GLY A 54 -23.95 -7.30 -11.64
N ARG A 55 -23.18 -6.54 -12.43
CA ARG A 55 -22.63 -6.92 -13.73
C ARG A 55 -21.15 -7.27 -13.58
N ASN A 56 -20.59 -7.82 -14.65
CA ASN A 56 -19.16 -8.09 -14.77
C ASN A 56 -18.68 -7.77 -16.19
N THR A 57 -17.40 -8.02 -16.46
CA THR A 57 -16.77 -7.74 -17.76
C THR A 57 -17.34 -8.54 -18.92
N PHE A 58 -18.22 -9.53 -18.70
CA PHE A 58 -18.96 -10.24 -19.75
C PHE A 58 -20.20 -9.49 -20.24
N GLN A 59 -20.59 -8.44 -19.52
CA GLN A 59 -21.87 -7.76 -19.72
C GLN A 59 -21.70 -6.27 -20.00
N LEU A 60 -20.53 -5.81 -20.46
CA LEU A 60 -20.29 -4.40 -20.80
C LEU A 60 -21.31 -3.87 -21.81
N ASP A 61 -21.69 -2.61 -21.61
CA ASP A 61 -22.50 -1.87 -22.56
C ASP A 61 -21.63 -1.22 -23.65
N SER A 62 -22.27 -0.52 -24.59
CA SER A 62 -21.56 0.11 -25.70
C SER A 62 -20.60 1.23 -25.27
N ALA A 63 -20.92 1.96 -24.19
CA ALA A 63 -20.07 3.04 -23.70
C ALA A 63 -18.87 2.47 -22.94
N GLU A 64 -19.10 1.53 -22.02
CA GLU A 64 -18.04 0.85 -21.27
C GLU A 64 -17.08 0.11 -22.21
N LYS A 65 -17.62 -0.53 -23.26
CA LYS A 65 -16.79 -1.17 -24.28
C LYS A 65 -15.96 -0.16 -25.07
N ALA A 66 -16.52 1.00 -25.40
CA ALA A 66 -15.76 2.07 -26.06
C ALA A 66 -14.63 2.60 -25.17
N ASP A 67 -14.87 2.73 -23.86
CA ASP A 67 -13.85 3.13 -22.89
C ASP A 67 -12.72 2.11 -22.78
N ILE A 68 -13.05 0.81 -22.69
CA ILE A 68 -12.03 -0.26 -22.73
C ILE A 68 -11.23 -0.20 -24.02
N SER A 69 -11.89 -0.05 -25.18
CA SER A 69 -11.20 0.04 -26.47
C SER A 69 -10.29 1.27 -26.55
N TYR A 70 -10.68 2.39 -25.93
CA TYR A 70 -9.81 3.55 -25.80
C TYR A 70 -8.57 3.24 -24.95
N ILE A 71 -8.74 2.61 -23.77
CA ILE A 71 -7.64 2.23 -22.89
C ILE A 71 -6.70 1.24 -23.59
N ALA A 72 -7.25 0.23 -24.27
CA ALA A 72 -6.49 -0.78 -25.00
C ALA A 72 -5.56 -0.18 -26.07
N ASN A 73 -5.99 0.92 -26.71
CA ASN A 73 -5.23 1.57 -27.77
C ASN A 73 -4.22 2.62 -27.25
N ASN A 74 -4.45 3.20 -26.07
CA ASN A 74 -3.64 4.32 -25.58
C ASN A 74 -2.72 3.96 -24.40
N SER A 75 -3.08 2.96 -23.58
CA SER A 75 -2.26 2.52 -22.45
C SER A 75 -1.23 1.48 -22.89
N LYS A 76 0.04 1.73 -22.55
CA LYS A 76 1.16 0.80 -22.71
C LYS A 76 1.41 -0.05 -21.45
N GLY A 77 0.76 0.29 -20.35
CA GLY A 77 0.91 -0.36 -19.06
C GLY A 77 -0.10 -1.49 -18.80
N ILE A 78 -0.35 -1.74 -17.51
CA ILE A 78 -1.22 -2.82 -17.04
C ILE A 78 -2.68 -2.60 -17.46
N ALA A 79 -3.15 -1.34 -17.50
CA ALA A 79 -4.52 -1.03 -17.89
C ALA A 79 -4.80 -1.43 -19.35
N GLY A 80 -3.89 -1.10 -20.27
CA GLY A 80 -3.96 -1.55 -21.66
C GLY A 80 -3.94 -3.06 -21.80
N ALA A 81 -3.06 -3.75 -21.06
CA ALA A 81 -3.01 -5.22 -21.09
C ALA A 81 -4.32 -5.86 -20.58
N GLN A 82 -4.91 -5.32 -19.51
CA GLN A 82 -6.20 -5.78 -19.00
C GLN A 82 -7.33 -5.51 -20.00
N ALA A 83 -7.37 -4.32 -20.57
CA ALA A 83 -8.38 -3.92 -21.55
C ALA A 83 -8.36 -4.83 -22.78
N LYS A 84 -7.18 -5.06 -23.37
CA LYS A 84 -7.00 -6.00 -24.48
C LYS A 84 -7.44 -7.41 -24.12
N SER A 85 -7.06 -7.89 -22.93
CA SER A 85 -7.46 -9.23 -22.46
C SER A 85 -8.99 -9.38 -22.36
N ILE A 86 -9.70 -8.35 -21.91
CA ILE A 86 -11.17 -8.37 -21.85
C ILE A 86 -11.76 -8.40 -23.26
N LEU A 87 -11.30 -7.52 -24.15
CA LEU A 87 -11.78 -7.44 -25.54
C LEU A 87 -11.59 -8.76 -26.29
N GLU A 88 -10.42 -9.39 -26.14
CA GLU A 88 -10.10 -10.65 -26.79
C GLU A 88 -10.86 -11.83 -26.18
N ALA A 89 -10.81 -11.99 -24.86
CA ALA A 89 -11.36 -13.17 -24.19
C ALA A 89 -12.89 -13.19 -24.12
N VAL A 90 -13.52 -12.00 -24.09
CA VAL A 90 -14.96 -11.87 -23.87
C VAL A 90 -15.69 -11.45 -25.15
N TYR A 91 -15.13 -10.51 -25.90
CA TYR A 91 -15.83 -9.85 -27.00
C TYR A 91 -15.34 -10.30 -28.39
N ASN A 92 -14.37 -11.23 -28.44
CA ASN A 92 -13.76 -11.73 -29.67
C ASN A 92 -13.20 -10.59 -30.55
N GLU A 93 -12.75 -9.51 -29.91
CA GLU A 93 -12.09 -8.37 -30.57
C GLU A 93 -10.58 -8.54 -30.46
N TYR A 94 -9.99 -9.03 -31.55
CA TYR A 94 -8.56 -9.30 -31.63
C TYR A 94 -7.76 -8.00 -31.63
N CYS A 95 -6.85 -7.86 -30.67
CA CYS A 95 -5.96 -6.70 -30.60
C CYS A 95 -4.71 -7.00 -31.45
N ALA A 96 -4.57 -6.33 -32.59
CA ALA A 96 -3.45 -6.55 -33.52
C ALA A 96 -2.07 -6.17 -32.94
N VAL A 97 -2.04 -5.40 -31.84
CA VAL A 97 -0.81 -4.96 -31.18
C VAL A 97 -0.43 -5.96 -30.09
N CYS A 98 0.29 -7.01 -30.49
CA CYS A 98 1.11 -7.82 -29.59
C CYS A 98 2.08 -6.90 -28.83
N PRO A 99 2.37 -7.17 -27.54
CA PRO A 99 3.37 -6.42 -26.80
C PRO A 99 4.70 -6.44 -27.55
N ASP A 100 5.36 -5.29 -27.60
CA ASP A 100 6.66 -5.12 -28.26
C ASP A 100 7.65 -6.15 -27.69
N VAL A 101 8.07 -7.10 -28.52
CA VAL A 101 9.14 -8.06 -28.19
C VAL A 101 10.52 -7.42 -28.33
N GLU A 102 10.59 -6.18 -28.84
CA GLU A 102 11.82 -5.39 -28.88
C GLU A 102 12.17 -4.85 -27.48
N GLY A 103 12.77 -5.72 -26.68
CA GLY A 103 13.99 -5.36 -25.97
C GLY A 103 13.88 -4.48 -24.73
N SER A 104 12.76 -4.46 -24.02
CA SER A 104 12.70 -4.01 -22.63
C SER A 104 11.48 -4.61 -21.92
N ALA A 105 11.30 -5.93 -21.99
CA ALA A 105 10.60 -6.61 -20.91
C ALA A 105 11.46 -6.38 -19.66
N GLY A 106 11.18 -5.29 -18.94
CA GLY A 106 11.88 -4.96 -17.71
C GLY A 106 11.87 -6.22 -16.86
N TYR A 107 13.06 -6.74 -16.55
CA TYR A 107 13.21 -7.81 -15.57
C TYR A 107 12.25 -7.52 -14.43
N LYS A 108 11.48 -8.51 -13.96
CA LYS A 108 10.54 -8.36 -12.84
C LYS A 108 11.20 -7.51 -11.75
N SER A 109 10.97 -6.20 -11.77
CA SER A 109 11.49 -5.30 -10.77
C SER A 109 10.44 -5.35 -9.70
N ALA A 110 10.55 -6.35 -8.84
CA ALA A 110 9.87 -6.29 -7.57
C ALA A 110 10.51 -5.10 -6.83
N THR A 111 9.95 -3.91 -7.01
CA THR A 111 10.19 -2.83 -6.06
C THR A 111 9.74 -3.41 -4.73
N THR A 112 10.70 -3.68 -3.84
CA THR A 112 10.41 -4.20 -2.51
C THR A 112 9.42 -3.23 -1.88
N ILE A 113 8.18 -3.67 -1.66
CA ILE A 113 7.17 -2.82 -1.05
C ILE A 113 7.66 -2.55 0.37
N ASN A 114 8.00 -1.30 0.66
CA ASN A 114 8.45 -0.93 1.99
C ASN A 114 7.27 -1.12 2.97
N PRO A 115 7.36 -2.06 3.94
CA PRO A 115 6.28 -2.30 4.90
C PRO A 115 5.93 -1.05 5.72
N ASP A 116 6.88 -0.13 5.93
CA ASP A 116 6.63 1.15 6.62
C ASP A 116 5.71 2.08 5.82
N VAL A 117 5.79 2.02 4.48
CA VAL A 117 4.91 2.77 3.59
C VAL A 117 3.50 2.18 3.63
N LEU A 118 3.38 0.86 3.56
CA LEU A 118 2.09 0.17 3.73
C LEU A 118 1.49 0.45 5.11
N GLY A 119 2.27 0.37 6.19
CA GLY A 119 1.80 0.66 7.54
C GLY A 119 1.20 2.07 7.63
N LYS A 120 1.90 3.09 7.12
CA LYS A 120 1.37 4.47 7.08
C LYS A 120 0.05 4.58 6.30
N ILE A 121 -0.04 3.94 5.13
CA ILE A 121 -1.25 3.90 4.30
C ILE A 121 -2.44 3.38 5.10
N TYR A 122 -2.24 2.31 5.86
CA TYR A 122 -3.30 1.68 6.64
C TYR A 122 -3.54 2.32 8.01
N GLY A 123 -2.91 3.46 8.30
CA GLY A 123 -3.10 4.20 9.55
C GLY A 123 -2.29 3.68 10.73
N LEU A 124 -1.27 2.82 10.50
CA LEU A 124 -0.29 2.46 11.51
C LEU A 124 0.64 3.65 11.75
N ASP A 125 0.54 4.23 12.94
CA ASP A 125 1.42 5.31 13.38
C ASP A 125 2.02 5.01 14.75
N VAL A 126 3.22 5.51 14.96
CA VAL A 126 3.88 5.49 16.27
C VAL A 126 4.80 6.70 16.38
N GLN A 127 4.74 7.37 17.52
CA GLN A 127 5.61 8.49 17.88
C GLN A 127 6.08 8.31 19.31
N VAL A 128 7.27 8.81 19.62
CA VAL A 128 7.87 8.69 20.95
C VAL A 128 8.28 10.05 21.48
N LYS A 129 7.89 10.36 22.73
CA LYS A 129 8.27 11.61 23.42
C LYS A 129 8.49 11.36 24.93
N PRO A 130 9.43 12.05 25.59
CA PRO A 130 10.45 12.91 24.98
C PRO A 130 11.49 12.10 24.19
N ASN A 131 12.12 12.75 23.22
CA ASN A 131 13.23 12.20 22.45
C ASN A 131 14.24 13.33 22.17
N PRO A 132 15.37 13.40 22.90
CA PRO A 132 15.92 12.36 23.78
C PRO A 132 15.11 12.11 25.06
N ALA A 133 15.08 10.85 25.50
CA ALA A 133 14.49 10.39 26.75
C ALA A 133 15.56 10.33 27.86
N ASN A 134 15.20 10.71 29.08
CA ASN A 134 16.08 10.60 30.25
C ASN A 134 15.63 9.44 31.16
N GLN A 135 14.49 9.63 31.84
CA GLN A 135 13.94 8.65 32.77
C GLN A 135 12.82 7.80 32.16
N TRP A 136 12.12 8.34 31.16
CA TRP A 136 11.03 7.67 30.49
C TRP A 136 10.87 8.19 29.06
N ALA A 137 10.24 7.37 28.23
CA ALA A 137 9.73 7.74 26.92
C ALA A 137 8.32 7.17 26.77
N GLU A 138 7.39 7.92 26.20
CA GLU A 138 6.02 7.48 25.95
C GLU A 138 5.80 7.29 24.46
N PHE A 139 5.33 6.10 24.10
CA PHE A 139 4.94 5.73 22.75
C PHE A 139 3.46 6.00 22.54
N TYR A 140 3.14 6.94 21.66
CA TYR A 140 1.81 7.21 21.15
C TYR A 140 1.62 6.38 19.90
N TYR A 141 0.62 5.49 19.87
CA TYR A 141 0.38 4.61 18.73
C TYR A 141 -1.05 4.72 18.21
N THR A 142 -1.20 4.44 16.91
CA THR A 142 -2.46 4.19 16.22
C THR A 142 -2.31 2.90 15.42
N LEU A 143 -3.25 1.96 15.58
CA LEU A 143 -3.28 0.70 14.84
C LEU A 143 -4.15 0.84 13.57
N PRO A 144 -3.93 -0.03 12.55
CA PRO A 144 -4.77 -0.06 11.36
C PRO A 144 -6.26 -0.29 11.62
N ASP A 145 -7.09 0.05 10.63
CA ASP A 145 -8.54 -0.20 10.73
C ASP A 145 -8.84 -1.70 10.88
N LYS A 146 -9.85 -2.00 11.70
CA LYS A 146 -10.27 -3.37 12.07
C LYS A 146 -9.23 -4.18 12.86
N VAL A 147 -8.12 -3.57 13.30
CA VAL A 147 -7.09 -4.22 14.13
C VAL A 147 -7.06 -3.57 15.51
N THR A 148 -7.00 -4.41 16.56
CA THR A 148 -7.05 -3.96 17.95
C THR A 148 -5.84 -4.40 18.78
N THR A 149 -4.86 -5.06 18.18
CA THR A 149 -3.65 -5.54 18.87
C THR A 149 -2.39 -5.34 18.03
N GLY A 150 -1.25 -5.23 18.69
CA GLY A 150 0.07 -5.14 18.07
C GLY A 150 1.17 -5.11 19.14
N SER A 151 2.42 -4.95 18.71
CA SER A 151 3.55 -4.84 19.62
C SER A 151 4.55 -3.79 19.17
N ILE A 152 5.16 -3.10 20.14
CA ILE A 152 6.30 -2.20 19.94
C ILE A 152 7.54 -2.93 20.42
N THR A 153 8.44 -3.26 19.49
CA THR A 153 9.73 -3.89 19.80
C THR A 153 10.83 -2.85 19.78
N ILE A 154 11.62 -2.78 20.84
CA ILE A 154 12.74 -1.85 20.99
C ILE A 154 14.04 -2.64 20.90
N ARG A 155 14.97 -2.20 20.05
CA ARG A 155 16.27 -2.83 19.82
C ARG A 155 17.40 -1.83 19.95
N ASN A 156 18.55 -2.30 20.40
CA ASN A 156 19.78 -1.52 20.30
C ASN A 156 20.34 -1.55 18.86
N THR A 157 21.44 -0.82 18.62
CA THR A 157 22.09 -0.74 17.31
C THR A 157 22.71 -2.06 16.83
N SER A 158 22.95 -3.03 17.71
CA SER A 158 23.36 -4.40 17.32
C SER A 158 22.18 -5.31 16.99
N GLY A 159 20.94 -4.81 17.05
CA GLY A 159 19.72 -5.56 16.76
C GLY A 159 19.20 -6.41 17.93
N SER A 160 19.86 -6.36 19.09
CA SER A 160 19.41 -7.07 20.30
C SER A 160 18.14 -6.43 20.84
N ILE A 161 17.15 -7.25 21.19
CA ILE A 161 15.88 -6.80 21.77
C ILE A 161 16.16 -6.30 23.19
N ILE A 162 15.74 -5.07 23.46
CA ILE A 162 15.77 -4.45 24.78
C ILE A 162 14.44 -4.66 25.47
N GLU A 163 13.34 -4.46 24.74
CA GLU A 163 11.99 -4.59 25.30
C GLU A 163 10.94 -4.85 24.21
N VAL A 164 9.84 -5.50 24.59
CA VAL A 164 8.66 -5.69 23.75
C VAL A 164 7.44 -5.24 24.55
N ILE A 165 6.68 -4.30 24.01
CA ILE A 165 5.51 -3.72 24.66
C ILE A 165 4.27 -4.08 23.85
N GLU A 166 3.36 -4.85 24.44
CA GLU A 166 2.06 -5.15 23.83
C GLU A 166 1.13 -3.94 23.87
N VAL A 167 0.50 -3.66 22.73
CA VAL A 167 -0.46 -2.57 22.54
C VAL A 167 -1.83 -3.12 22.16
N SER A 168 -2.87 -2.44 22.65
CA SER A 168 -4.25 -2.84 22.41
C SER A 168 -5.16 -1.64 22.22
N GLY A 169 -6.27 -1.83 21.51
CA GLY A 169 -7.17 -0.74 21.12
C GLY A 169 -6.65 0.04 19.92
N LYS A 170 -7.55 0.81 19.29
CA LYS A 170 -7.26 1.53 18.03
C LYS A 170 -6.14 2.57 18.17
N GLN A 171 -6.07 3.24 19.31
CA GLN A 171 -5.03 4.23 19.63
C GLN A 171 -4.74 4.20 21.13
N GLY A 172 -3.54 4.60 21.52
CA GLY A 172 -3.17 4.63 22.94
C GLY A 172 -1.76 5.11 23.20
N GLN A 173 -1.36 4.96 24.46
CA GLN A 173 -0.06 5.36 24.97
C GLN A 173 0.58 4.21 25.75
N LYS A 174 1.89 4.05 25.62
CA LYS A 174 2.68 3.13 26.44
C LYS A 174 3.94 3.80 26.94
N LEU A 175 4.11 3.78 28.24
CA LEU A 175 5.32 4.26 28.90
C LEU A 175 6.43 3.21 28.78
N TRP A 176 7.62 3.66 28.44
CA TRP A 176 8.87 2.92 28.48
C TRP A 176 9.80 3.54 29.51
N ASP A 177 10.20 2.77 30.52
CA ASP A 177 11.09 3.22 31.59
C ASP A 177 12.55 3.12 31.16
N THR A 178 13.23 4.26 31.02
CA THR A 178 14.61 4.33 30.53
C THR A 178 15.64 4.50 31.65
N ARG A 179 15.23 4.48 32.93
CA ARG A 179 16.15 4.71 34.07
C ARG A 179 17.31 3.74 34.12
N ASN A 180 17.06 2.47 33.78
CA ASN A 180 18.06 1.41 33.75
C ASN A 180 18.61 1.11 32.35
N ILE A 181 18.22 1.91 31.35
CA ILE A 181 18.67 1.76 29.96
C ILE A 181 19.92 2.62 29.76
N ALA A 182 20.93 2.08 29.07
CA ALA A 182 22.16 2.81 28.79
C ALA A 182 21.90 3.99 27.83
N SER A 183 22.62 5.10 27.98
CA SER A 183 22.55 6.20 27.02
C SER A 183 23.00 5.73 25.64
N GLY A 184 22.26 6.12 24.61
CA GLY A 184 22.50 5.63 23.26
C GLY A 184 21.29 5.77 22.35
N THR A 185 21.46 5.27 21.12
CA THR A 185 20.39 5.23 20.12
C THR A 185 19.74 3.85 20.11
N TYR A 186 18.41 3.84 20.07
CA TYR A 186 17.60 2.64 19.97
C TYR A 186 16.64 2.77 18.79
N LEU A 187 16.36 1.65 18.15
CA LEU A 187 15.35 1.53 17.10
C LEU A 187 14.10 0.93 17.72
N TYR A 188 12.94 1.51 17.45
CA TYR A 188 11.67 0.93 17.81
C TYR A 188 10.89 0.58 16.54
N THR A 189 10.20 -0.55 16.57
CA THR A 189 9.33 -0.98 15.48
C THR A 189 7.97 -1.37 16.07
N ILE A 190 6.91 -0.70 15.64
CA ILE A 190 5.55 -1.17 15.89
C ILE A 190 5.17 -2.19 14.81
N ASN A 191 4.59 -3.33 15.20
CA ASN A 191 4.10 -4.36 14.31
C ASN A 191 2.62 -4.66 14.60
N SER A 192 1.80 -4.75 13.55
CA SER A 192 0.39 -5.11 13.66
C SER A 192 -0.16 -5.58 12.31
N ALA A 193 -0.86 -6.72 12.29
CA ALA A 193 -1.49 -7.31 11.10
C ALA A 193 -0.58 -7.39 9.85
N GLY A 194 0.71 -7.71 10.03
CA GLY A 194 1.69 -7.81 8.93
C GLY A 194 2.26 -6.46 8.46
N TYR A 195 1.80 -5.35 9.03
CA TYR A 195 2.37 -4.02 8.83
C TYR A 195 3.39 -3.71 9.91
N SER A 196 4.43 -2.96 9.54
CA SER A 196 5.41 -2.44 10.49
C SER A 196 5.61 -0.95 10.28
N LYS A 197 6.05 -0.25 11.33
CA LYS A 197 6.63 1.09 11.21
C LYS A 197 7.81 1.23 12.15
N THR A 198 8.95 1.63 11.62
CA THR A 198 10.19 1.81 12.41
C THR A 198 10.50 3.28 12.66
N GLY A 199 11.05 3.57 13.83
CA GLY A 199 11.57 4.87 14.21
C GLY A 199 12.77 4.77 15.15
N LYS A 200 13.28 5.92 15.58
CA LYS A 200 14.48 6.05 16.43
C LYS A 200 14.16 6.82 17.70
N VAL A 201 14.65 6.32 18.83
CA VAL A 201 14.65 7.01 20.12
C VAL A 201 16.06 7.10 20.67
N VAL A 202 16.41 8.26 21.23
CA VAL A 202 17.71 8.49 21.88
C VAL A 202 17.47 8.52 23.38
N VAL A 203 18.29 7.79 24.15
CA VAL A 203 18.33 7.89 25.61
C VAL A 203 19.57 8.71 25.99
N SER A 204 19.39 9.79 26.75
CA SER A 204 20.46 10.68 27.23
C SER A 204 20.23 11.00 28.70
N LYS A 205 21.23 10.73 29.55
CA LYS A 205 21.18 10.97 30.99
C LYS A 205 22.03 12.19 31.35
#